data_AF-A0A139RA64-F1
#
_entry.id   AF-A0A139RA64-F1
#
_cell.length_a   1.000
_cell.length_b   1.000
_cell.length_c   1.000
_cell.angle_alpha   90.00
_cell.angle_beta   90.00
_cell.angle_gamma   90.00
#
_symmetry.space_group_name_H-M   'P 1'
#
loop_
_entity.id
_entity.type
_entity.pdbx_description
1 polymer ?
#
loop_
_entity_poly.entity_id
_entity_poly.type
_entity_poly.pdbx_seq_one_letter_code
_entity_poly.pdbx_strand_id
1 'polypeptide(L)'
;MGFLPKELFDKTVCFYTDEETELKRRLARDTTMRNRDASFILASHQMRQEQYLRYYKETESKADILVDQSEDEFKVRMAHTI
;
A
#
# COMPACT_ATOMS: atom_id res chain seq x y z
N MET A 1 -9.76 8.71 -7.11
CA MET A 1 -8.33 8.46 -7.40
C MET A 1 -8.15 8.62 -8.89
N GLY A 2 -7.25 9.49 -9.34
CA GLY A 2 -6.95 9.69 -10.76
C GLY A 2 -5.64 8.98 -11.11
N PHE A 3 -5.64 8.23 -12.21
CA PHE A 3 -4.41 7.69 -12.80
C PHE A 3 -3.83 8.74 -13.73
N LEU A 4 -2.82 9.46 -13.24
CA LEU A 4 -2.15 10.51 -14.00
C LEU A 4 -0.92 9.91 -14.71
N PRO A 5 -0.61 10.35 -15.94
CA PRO A 5 0.60 9.94 -16.64
C PRO A 5 1.86 10.21 -15.81
N LYS A 6 2.82 9.27 -15.78
CA LYS A 6 4.06 9.39 -14.97
C LYS A 6 4.89 10.59 -15.43
N GLU A 7 4.80 10.93 -16.70
CA GLU A 7 5.52 12.01 -17.38
C GLU A 7 5.15 13.40 -16.83
N LEU A 8 4.05 13.51 -16.06
CA LEU A 8 3.67 14.74 -15.38
C LEU A 8 4.44 14.99 -14.07
N PHE A 9 5.25 14.03 -13.62
CA PHE A 9 5.93 14.10 -12.33
C PHE A 9 7.44 14.01 -12.52
N ASP A 10 8.18 14.96 -11.94
CA ASP A 10 9.64 14.91 -11.89
C ASP A 10 10.14 13.73 -11.05
N LYS A 11 9.36 13.37 -10.01
CA LYS A 11 9.61 12.25 -9.12
C LYS A 11 8.34 11.59 -8.63
N THR A 12 8.38 10.26 -8.48
CA THR A 12 7.31 9.46 -7.87
C THR A 12 7.84 8.66 -6.67
N VAL A 13 7.04 8.63 -5.59
CA VAL A 13 7.31 7.88 -4.37
C VAL A 13 6.16 6.92 -4.11
N CYS A 14 6.46 5.64 -3.90
CA CYS A 14 5.49 4.63 -3.51
C CYS A 14 5.73 4.21 -2.06
N PHE A 15 4.68 4.21 -1.26
CA PHE A 15 4.66 3.60 0.07
C PHE A 15 3.99 2.24 -0.05
N TYR A 16 4.77 1.20 0.20
CA TYR A 16 4.35 -0.19 0.10
C TYR A 16 4.37 -0.83 1.49
N THR A 17 3.43 -1.73 1.72
CA THR A 17 3.38 -2.63 2.87
C THR A 17 2.76 -3.92 2.38
N ASP A 18 3.36 -5.05 2.73
CA ASP A 18 2.79 -6.35 2.39
C ASP A 18 1.40 -6.57 3.02
N GLU A 19 0.66 -7.50 2.42
CA GLU A 19 -0.72 -7.79 2.80
C GLU A 19 -0.88 -8.20 4.26
N GLU A 20 0.04 -9.01 4.79
CA GLU A 20 -0.04 -9.55 6.13
C GLU A 20 0.18 -8.44 7.17
N THR A 21 1.21 -7.62 6.95
CA THR A 21 1.53 -6.49 7.82
C THR A 21 0.42 -5.43 7.80
N GLU A 22 -0.17 -5.12 6.63
CA GLU A 22 -1.31 -4.20 6.53
C GLU A 22 -2.49 -4.72 7.36
N LEU A 23 -2.87 -5.99 7.12
CA LEU A 23 -4.04 -6.58 7.75
C LEU A 23 -3.90 -6.62 9.26
N LYS A 24 -2.73 -7.04 9.77
CA LYS A 24 -2.43 -7.07 11.21
C LYS A 24 -2.58 -5.69 11.85
N ARG A 25 -1.98 -4.66 11.24
CA ARG A 25 -2.07 -3.27 11.74
C ARG A 25 -3.51 -2.75 11.67
N ARG A 26 -4.23 -3.06 10.60
CA ARG A 26 -5.61 -2.63 10.39
C ARG A 26 -6.57 -3.29 11.37
N LEU A 27 -6.43 -4.59 11.62
CA LEU A 27 -7.20 -5.32 12.63
C LEU A 27 -6.97 -4.71 14.02
N ALA A 28 -5.71 -4.53 14.44
CA ALA A 28 -5.39 -3.97 15.74
C ALA A 28 -5.99 -2.56 15.94
N ARG A 29 -5.83 -1.69 14.93
CA ARG A 29 -6.33 -0.30 14.99
C ARG A 29 -7.86 -0.24 14.95
N ASP A 30 -8.50 -0.91 14.00
CA ASP A 30 -9.93 -0.70 13.75
C ASP A 30 -10.81 -1.44 14.78
N THR A 31 -10.34 -2.54 15.37
CA THR A 31 -11.04 -3.19 16.49
C THR A 31 -10.91 -2.38 17.78
N THR A 32 -9.68 -1.95 18.13
CA THR A 32 -9.41 -1.26 19.40
C THR A 32 -9.90 0.19 19.41
N MET A 33 -9.63 0.94 18.34
CA MET A 33 -9.88 2.39 18.32
C MET A 33 -11.23 2.76 17.69
N ARG A 34 -11.77 1.91 16.82
CA ARG A 34 -12.99 2.21 16.04
C ARG A 34 -14.15 1.27 16.37
N ASN A 35 -13.95 0.33 17.29
CA ASN A 35 -14.93 -0.67 17.73
C ASN A 35 -15.62 -1.38 16.54
N ARG A 36 -14.85 -1.64 15.47
CA ARG A 36 -15.34 -2.30 14.26
C ARG A 36 -15.22 -3.81 14.40
N ASP A 37 -16.17 -4.51 13.79
CA ASP A 37 -16.17 -5.96 13.73
C ASP A 37 -15.03 -6.50 12.86
N ALA A 38 -14.33 -7.53 13.37
CA ALA A 38 -13.17 -8.12 12.70
C ALA A 38 -13.52 -8.78 11.36
N SER A 39 -14.70 -9.39 11.24
CA SER A 39 -15.14 -10.03 9.98
C SER A 39 -15.38 -8.99 8.88
N PHE A 40 -15.90 -7.82 9.23
CA PHE A 40 -16.04 -6.70 8.30
C PHE A 40 -14.68 -6.17 7.82
N ILE A 41 -13.70 -6.08 8.71
CA ILE A 41 -12.34 -5.66 8.37
C ILE A 41 -11.71 -6.64 7.37
N LEU A 42 -11.82 -7.94 7.61
CA LEU A 42 -11.32 -9.00 6.73
C LEU A 42 -11.96 -8.93 5.34
N ALA A 43 -13.29 -8.89 5.26
CA ALA A 43 -13.99 -8.85 3.97
C ALA A 43 -13.62 -7.59 3.15
N SER A 44 -13.59 -6.42 3.81
CA SER A 44 -13.21 -5.18 3.13
C SER A 44 -11.71 -5.10 2.82
N HIS A 45 -10.85 -5.83 3.52
CA HIS A 45 -9.44 -5.97 3.19
C HIS A 45 -9.24 -6.77 1.90
N GLN A 46 -9.93 -7.91 1.75
CA GLN A 46 -9.88 -8.72 0.52
C GLN A 46 -10.27 -7.89 -0.72
N MET A 47 -11.36 -7.12 -0.64
CA MET A 47 -11.77 -6.23 -1.73
C MET A 47 -10.71 -5.18 -2.07
N ARG A 48 -9.99 -4.65 -1.08
CA ARG A 48 -8.91 -3.68 -1.30
C ARG A 48 -7.70 -4.34 -1.95
N GLN A 49 -7.38 -5.58 -1.58
CA GLN A 49 -6.30 -6.36 -2.16
C GLN A 49 -6.55 -6.62 -3.66
N GLU A 50 -7.78 -6.96 -4.04
CA GLU A 50 -8.16 -7.11 -5.45
C GLU A 50 -7.99 -5.79 -6.24
N GLN A 51 -8.42 -4.67 -5.66
CA GLN A 51 -8.23 -3.35 -6.26
C GLN A 51 -6.75 -2.98 -6.38
N TYR A 52 -5.94 -3.31 -5.36
CA TYR A 52 -4.50 -3.10 -5.37
C TYR A 52 -3.84 -3.82 -6.53
N LEU A 53 -4.10 -5.12 -6.66
CA LEU A 53 -3.55 -5.96 -7.72
C LEU A 53 -3.97 -5.49 -9.10
N ARG A 54 -5.22 -5.04 -9.26
CA ARG A 54 -5.76 -4.61 -10.55
C ARG A 54 -5.25 -3.24 -11.00
N TYR A 55 -5.03 -2.32 -10.07
CA TYR A 55 -4.83 -0.91 -10.42
C TYR A 55 -3.51 -0.31 -9.93
N TYR A 56 -3.01 -0.72 -8.77
CA TYR A 56 -1.89 -0.05 -8.10
C TYR A 56 -0.56 -0.77 -8.28
N LYS A 57 -0.57 -2.10 -8.41
CA LYS A 57 0.64 -2.92 -8.54
C LYS A 57 1.54 -2.49 -9.70
N GLU A 58 0.97 -2.06 -10.82
CA GLU A 58 1.75 -1.56 -11.95
C GLU A 58 2.38 -0.18 -11.66
N THR A 59 1.72 0.66 -10.85
CA THR A 59 2.25 1.99 -10.50
C THR A 59 3.35 1.89 -9.44
N GLU A 60 3.22 0.94 -8.50
CA GLU A 60 4.23 0.57 -7.52
C GLU A 60 5.58 0.26 -8.20
N SER A 61 5.58 -0.59 -9.23
CA SER A 61 6.81 -1.00 -9.93
C SER A 61 7.47 0.10 -10.76
N LYS A 62 6.76 1.20 -11.03
CA LYS A 62 7.23 2.36 -11.81
C LYS A 62 7.67 3.54 -10.92
N ALA A 63 7.61 3.38 -9.60
CA ALA A 63 8.00 4.43 -8.68
C ALA A 63 9.52 4.66 -8.69
N ASP A 64 9.96 5.93 -8.66
CA ASP A 64 11.39 6.22 -8.58
C ASP A 64 11.97 5.86 -7.21
N ILE A 65 11.14 6.00 -6.17
CA ILE A 65 11.44 5.67 -4.78
C ILE A 65 10.37 4.72 -4.24
N LEU A 66 10.79 3.59 -3.69
CA LEU A 66 9.93 2.65 -2.97
C LEU A 66 10.29 2.69 -1.49
N VAL A 67 9.32 3.03 -0.65
CA VAL A 67 9.40 2.95 0.81
C VAL A 67 8.60 1.72 1.23
N ASP A 68 9.31 0.66 1.58
CA ASP A 68 8.76 -0.62 2.00
C ASP A 68 8.70 -0.67 3.53
N GLN A 69 7.49 -0.79 4.07
CA GLN A 69 7.20 -0.82 5.51
C GLN A 69 6.67 -2.17 6.00
N SER A 70 6.90 -3.21 5.20
CA SER A 70 6.60 -4.62 5.50
C SER A 70 7.35 -5.10 6.73
N GLU A 71 6.79 -6.10 7.42
CA GLU A 71 7.40 -6.75 8.60
C GLU A 71 7.76 -5.78 9.75
N ASP A 72 7.07 -4.64 9.84
CA ASP A 72 7.39 -3.58 10.80
C ASP A 72 8.80 -2.98 10.64
N GLU A 73 9.40 -3.15 9.46
CA GLU A 73 10.67 -2.54 9.08
C GLU A 73 10.47 -1.27 8.25
N PHE A 74 11.57 -0.57 7.93
CA PHE A 74 11.56 0.60 7.07
C PHE A 74 12.72 0.53 6.08
N LYS A 75 12.44 0.11 4.85
CA LYS A 75 13.43 -0.06 3.78
C LYS A 75 13.13 0.92 2.66
N VAL A 76 14.14 1.71 2.27
CA VAL A 76 14.03 2.62 1.13
C VAL A 76 14.85 2.07 -0.03
N ARG A 77 14.24 1.97 -1.21
CA ARG A 77 14.90 1.58 -2.45
C ARG A 77 14.73 2.67 -3.50
N MET A 78 15.82 3.02 -4.16
CA MET A 78 15.82 3.95 -5.28
C MET A 78 15.90 3.13 -6.55
N ALA A 79 14.86 3.18 -7.38
CA ALA A 79 14.77 2.34 -8.59
C ALA A 79 15.40 3.01 -9.81
N HIS A 80 15.41 4.35 -9.88
CA HIS A 80 15.95 5.11 -11.02
C HIS A 80 16.85 6.26 -10.54
N THR A 81 18.16 6.14 -10.82
CA THR A 81 19.10 7.27 -10.82
C THR A 81 18.85 8.08 -12.08
N ILE A 82 18.63 9.40 -11.96
CA ILE A 82 18.59 10.31 -13.12
C ILE A 82 20.01 10.43 -13.69
#